data_AF-A0A2E7HLJ2-F1
#
_entry.id   AF-A0A2E7HLJ2-F1
#
_cell.length_a   1.000
_cell.length_b   1.000
_cell.length_c   1.000
_cell.angle_alpha   90.00
_cell.angle_beta   90.00
_cell.angle_gamma   90.00
#
_symmetry.space_group_name_H-M   'P 1'
#
loop_
_entity.id
_entity.type
_entity.pdbx_description
1 polymer ?
#
loop_
_entity_poly.entity_id
_entity_poly.type
_entity_poly.pdbx_seq_one_letter_code
_entity_poly.pdbx_strand_id
1 'polypeptide(L)'
;MLKNLMIIDDFYGKPEKVREFALKLEYPDPGPDVHYPGRNSARSMAWPNMDQMFSQIVGEPIERRGKLPHDFVRISLAGNPRKGCGVHVDPSCSWSGIIFLTLDEHCQDDIGFYRH
;
A
#
# COMPACT_ATOMS: atom_id res chain seq x y z
N MET A 1 2.67 23.24 11.92
CA MET A 1 1.51 22.36 11.65
C MET A 1 2.08 20.99 11.32
N LEU A 2 1.68 19.93 12.03
CA LEU A 2 2.15 18.57 11.72
C LEU A 2 1.51 18.13 10.38
N LYS A 3 2.32 17.57 9.47
CA LYS A 3 1.77 16.95 8.25
C LYS A 3 0.98 15.72 8.67
N ASN A 4 -0.26 15.60 8.22
CA ASN A 4 -1.17 14.50 8.57
C ASN A 4 -1.69 13.73 7.34
N LEU A 5 -1.56 14.30 6.13
CA LEU A 5 -1.89 13.67 4.87
C LEU A 5 -0.98 14.23 3.76
N MET A 6 -0.54 13.35 2.86
CA MET A 6 0.19 13.72 1.65
C MET A 6 -0.39 12.95 0.48
N ILE A 7 -0.66 13.66 -0.62
CA ILE A 7 -1.11 13.09 -1.89
C ILE A 7 -0.02 13.43 -2.92
N ILE A 8 0.48 12.41 -3.60
CA ILE A 8 1.54 12.54 -4.61
C ILE A 8 1.02 11.90 -5.89
N ASP A 9 0.70 12.75 -6.86
CA ASP A 9 0.37 12.32 -8.21
C ASP A 9 1.64 11.91 -8.98
N ASP A 10 1.47 11.09 -10.01
CA ASP A 10 2.56 10.67 -10.91
C ASP A 10 3.78 10.06 -10.20
N PHE A 11 3.56 9.32 -9.10
CA PHE A 11 4.62 8.78 -8.24
C PHE A 11 5.68 7.96 -9.00
N TYR A 12 5.25 7.14 -9.95
CA TYR A 12 6.15 6.43 -10.86
C TYR A 12 6.16 7.13 -12.22
N GLY A 13 7.35 7.34 -12.79
CA GLY A 13 7.47 7.89 -14.15
C GLY A 13 7.01 6.95 -15.27
N LYS A 14 6.77 5.66 -14.97
CA LYS A 14 6.25 4.63 -15.89
C LYS A 14 5.30 3.67 -15.14
N PRO A 15 4.15 4.17 -14.64
CA PRO A 15 3.27 3.40 -13.76
C PRO A 15 2.72 2.14 -14.44
N GLU A 16 2.55 2.15 -15.76
CA GLU A 16 2.11 1.01 -16.56
C GLU A 16 3.08 -0.17 -16.48
N LYS A 17 4.40 0.09 -16.49
CA LYS A 17 5.42 -0.97 -16.38
C LYS A 17 5.48 -1.53 -14.97
N VAL A 18 5.28 -0.67 -13.96
CA VAL A 18 5.22 -1.11 -12.57
C VAL A 18 3.99 -1.98 -12.34
N ARG A 19 2.84 -1.60 -12.88
CA ARG A 19 1.62 -2.41 -12.86
C ARG A 19 1.83 -3.75 -13.58
N GLU A 20 2.39 -3.76 -14.78
CA GLU A 20 2.65 -4.99 -15.52
C GLU A 20 3.57 -5.95 -14.73
N PHE A 21 4.62 -5.40 -14.11
CA PHE A 21 5.50 -6.17 -13.23
C PHE A 21 4.76 -6.71 -12.01
N ALA A 22 3.99 -5.86 -11.32
CA ALA A 22 3.21 -6.22 -10.15
C ALA A 22 2.25 -7.38 -10.44
N LEU A 23 1.51 -7.31 -11.55
CA LEU A 23 0.56 -8.36 -11.96
C LEU A 23 1.21 -9.72 -12.27
N LYS A 24 2.52 -9.74 -12.57
CA LYS A 24 3.28 -10.98 -12.81
C LYS A 24 3.86 -11.59 -11.52
N LEU A 25 3.70 -10.95 -10.36
CA LEU A 25 4.14 -11.51 -9.09
C LEU A 25 3.28 -12.72 -8.71
N GLU A 26 3.86 -13.60 -7.91
CA GLU A 26 3.11 -14.66 -7.26
C GLU A 26 2.29 -14.09 -6.10
N TYR A 27 1.06 -14.55 -5.94
CA TYR A 27 0.14 -14.12 -4.89
C TYR A 27 -0.45 -15.35 -4.18
N PRO A 28 0.19 -15.84 -3.10
CA PRO A 28 -0.28 -17.02 -2.39
C PRO A 28 -1.65 -16.77 -1.73
N ASP A 29 -2.32 -17.87 -1.36
CA ASP A 29 -3.51 -17.79 -0.51
C ASP A 29 -3.10 -17.17 0.84
N PRO A 30 -3.72 -16.05 1.27
CA PRO A 30 -3.38 -15.40 2.52
C PRO A 30 -3.85 -16.18 3.75
N GLY A 31 -4.65 -17.23 3.59
CA GLY A 31 -5.23 -18.00 4.68
C GLY A 31 -6.43 -17.30 5.35
N PRO A 32 -7.00 -17.92 6.40
CA PRO A 32 -8.24 -17.43 7.01
C PRO A 32 -8.06 -16.18 7.90
N ASP A 33 -6.85 -15.95 8.41
CA ASP A 33 -6.58 -14.99 9.50
C ASP A 33 -6.17 -13.58 9.03
N VAL A 34 -6.49 -13.22 7.78
CA VAL A 34 -6.18 -11.88 7.25
C VAL A 34 -7.35 -10.91 7.36
N HIS A 35 -7.02 -9.68 7.77
CA HIS A 35 -7.96 -8.57 7.92
C HIS A 35 -7.79 -7.52 6.82
N TYR A 36 -7.65 -7.98 5.57
CA TYR A 36 -7.62 -7.12 4.39
C TYR A 36 -8.20 -7.86 3.18
N PRO A 37 -8.73 -7.14 2.18
CA PRO A 37 -9.27 -7.78 0.99
C PRO A 37 -8.14 -8.25 0.07
N GLY A 38 -8.37 -9.38 -0.60
CA GLY A 38 -7.42 -9.92 -1.58
C GLY A 38 -6.20 -10.56 -0.93
N ARG A 39 -5.03 -10.36 -1.52
CA ARG A 39 -3.79 -11.07 -1.15
C ARG A 39 -2.55 -10.24 -1.45
N ASN A 40 -1.49 -10.44 -0.65
CA ASN A 40 -0.20 -9.81 -0.87
C ASN A 40 0.68 -10.67 -1.79
N SER A 41 1.65 -10.06 -2.46
CA SER A 41 2.66 -10.76 -3.24
C SER A 41 3.50 -11.70 -2.37
N ALA A 42 4.10 -12.74 -2.96
CA ALA A 42 5.02 -13.65 -2.26
C ALA A 42 6.34 -12.97 -1.89
N ARG A 43 6.69 -11.89 -2.61
CA ARG A 43 7.93 -11.13 -2.42
C ARG A 43 7.67 -9.63 -2.31
N SER A 44 8.55 -9.02 -1.53
CA SER A 44 8.73 -7.59 -1.38
C SER A 44 9.12 -6.93 -2.71
N MET A 45 8.64 -5.70 -2.95
CA MET A 45 9.14 -4.80 -3.99
C MET A 45 10.21 -3.83 -3.47
N ALA A 46 10.76 -4.05 -2.27
CA ALA A 46 11.83 -3.24 -1.73
C ALA A 46 12.97 -3.01 -2.73
N TRP A 47 13.45 -1.78 -2.78
CA TRP A 47 14.72 -1.45 -3.40
C TRP A 47 15.67 -0.79 -2.38
N PRO A 48 16.99 -0.78 -2.65
CA PRO A 48 17.96 -0.07 -1.83
C PRO A 48 17.57 1.41 -1.66
N ASN A 49 17.75 1.96 -0.46
CA ASN A 49 17.48 3.36 -0.11
C ASN A 49 16.01 3.81 -0.20
N MET A 50 15.05 2.89 -0.30
CA MET A 50 13.63 3.24 -0.29
C MET A 50 13.23 4.00 0.99
N ASP A 51 13.76 3.60 2.15
CA ASP A 51 13.45 4.24 3.44
C ASP A 51 14.01 5.66 3.48
N GLN A 52 15.17 5.88 2.87
CA GLN A 52 15.74 7.22 2.69
C GLN A 52 14.87 8.07 1.76
N MET A 53 14.40 7.51 0.64
CA MET A 53 13.50 8.21 -0.28
C MET A 53 12.20 8.62 0.42
N PHE A 54 11.56 7.70 1.17
CA PHE A 54 10.35 8.06 1.91
C PHE A 54 10.63 9.03 3.07
N SER A 55 11.77 8.91 3.76
CA SER A 55 12.20 9.89 4.77
C SER A 55 12.30 11.30 4.19
N GLN A 56 12.82 11.44 2.96
CA GLN A 56 12.87 12.72 2.25
C GLN A 56 11.48 13.24 1.90
N ILE A 57 10.58 12.37 1.44
CA ILE A 57 9.19 12.72 1.11
C ILE A 57 8.46 13.24 2.36
N VAL A 58 8.49 12.50 3.47
CA VAL A 58 7.78 12.89 4.69
C VAL A 58 8.46 14.08 5.39
N GLY A 59 9.80 14.16 5.30
CA GLY A 59 10.63 15.20 5.90
C GLY A 59 11.16 14.86 7.29
N GLU A 60 11.15 13.58 7.67
CA GLU A 60 11.69 13.05 8.91
C GLU A 60 12.24 11.63 8.71
N PRO A 61 13.18 11.16 9.56
CA PRO A 61 13.70 9.81 9.45
C PRO A 61 12.60 8.77 9.71
N ILE A 62 12.39 7.86 8.76
CA ILE A 62 11.51 6.71 8.90
C ILE A 62 12.23 5.43 8.48
N GLU A 63 11.80 4.31 9.04
CA GLU A 63 12.26 2.98 8.68
C GLU A 63 11.07 2.05 8.50
N ARG A 64 11.23 1.02 7.67
CA ARG A 64 10.21 -0.04 7.56
C ARG A 64 10.05 -0.76 8.88
N ARG A 65 8.80 -1.02 9.25
CA ARG A 65 8.50 -1.85 10.41
C ARG A 65 8.71 -3.33 10.09
N GLY A 66 9.95 -3.80 10.25
CA GLY A 66 10.36 -5.20 10.34
C GLY A 66 9.49 -6.22 9.59
N LYS A 67 8.81 -7.10 10.33
CA LYS A 67 8.05 -8.27 9.80
C LYS A 67 6.71 -7.92 9.13
N LEU A 68 6.31 -6.65 9.07
CA LEU A 68 5.09 -6.29 8.38
C LEU A 68 5.32 -6.26 6.86
N PRO A 69 4.29 -6.57 6.06
CA PRO A 69 4.38 -6.53 4.60
C PRO A 69 4.34 -5.09 4.06
N HIS A 70 5.10 -4.18 4.67
CA HIS A 70 5.49 -2.93 4.00
C HIS A 70 6.20 -3.31 2.72
N ASP A 71 5.98 -2.58 1.62
CA ASP A 71 6.59 -2.80 0.30
C ASP A 71 6.14 -4.03 -0.50
N PHE A 72 5.15 -4.76 0.00
CA PHE A 72 4.48 -5.81 -0.77
C PHE A 72 3.36 -5.23 -1.62
N VAL A 73 3.11 -5.86 -2.76
CA VAL A 73 1.96 -5.51 -3.59
C VAL A 73 0.73 -6.21 -3.07
N ARG A 74 -0.37 -5.48 -2.89
CA ARG A 74 -1.68 -6.07 -2.65
C ARG A 74 -2.50 -6.07 -3.93
N ILE A 75 -3.13 -7.21 -4.23
CA ILE A 75 -4.12 -7.34 -5.29
C ILE A 75 -5.46 -7.74 -4.69
N SER A 76 -6.52 -7.03 -5.10
CA SER A 76 -7.91 -7.33 -4.76
C SER A 76 -8.72 -7.38 -6.05
N LEU A 77 -9.54 -8.42 -6.21
CA LEU A 77 -10.42 -8.67 -7.35
C LEU A 77 -11.88 -8.49 -6.92
N ALA A 78 -12.78 -8.25 -7.88
CA ALA A 78 -14.19 -7.94 -7.62
C ALA A 78 -14.93 -8.96 -6.72
N GLY A 79 -14.52 -10.23 -6.73
CA GLY A 79 -15.10 -11.29 -5.89
C GLY A 79 -14.48 -11.45 -4.50
N ASN A 80 -13.43 -10.68 -4.16
CA ASN A 80 -12.81 -10.82 -2.85
C ASN A 80 -13.68 -10.20 -1.74
N PRO A 81 -13.82 -10.87 -0.59
CA PRO A 81 -14.58 -10.32 0.52
C PRO A 81 -13.88 -9.09 1.09
N ARG A 82 -14.66 -8.05 1.43
CA ARG A 82 -14.19 -6.79 2.04
C ARG A 82 -13.86 -6.95 3.54
N LYS A 83 -13.16 -8.03 3.90
CA LYS A 83 -12.73 -8.27 5.29
C LYS A 83 -11.78 -7.16 5.75
N GLY A 84 -12.00 -6.66 6.98
CA GLY A 84 -11.13 -5.66 7.60
C GLY A 84 -11.13 -4.27 6.98
N CYS A 85 -12.07 -3.96 6.07
CA CYS A 85 -12.19 -2.63 5.44
C CYS A 85 -12.93 -1.59 6.31
N GLY A 86 -13.07 -1.85 7.62
CA GLY A 86 -13.70 -0.91 8.55
C GLY A 86 -12.77 0.26 8.91
N VAL A 87 -13.33 1.29 9.52
CA VAL A 87 -12.55 2.42 10.06
C VAL A 87 -11.58 1.89 11.12
N HIS A 88 -10.29 2.11 10.94
CA HIS A 88 -9.24 1.73 11.86
C HIS A 88 -8.06 2.71 11.82
N VAL A 89 -7.18 2.58 12.81
CA VAL A 89 -5.86 3.22 12.84
C VAL A 89 -4.81 2.12 12.70
N ASP A 90 -3.66 2.45 12.10
CA ASP A 90 -2.52 1.54 12.03
C ASP A 90 -1.67 1.71 13.30
N PRO A 91 -1.82 0.83 14.33
CA PRO A 91 -1.13 1.01 15.59
C PRO A 91 0.38 0.87 15.39
N SER A 92 1.14 1.76 16.02
CA SER A 92 2.61 1.76 16.00
C SER A 92 3.22 2.06 14.62
N CYS A 93 2.48 2.72 13.73
CA CYS A 93 3.01 3.29 12.49
C CYS A 93 2.96 4.83 12.57
N SER A 94 4.10 5.50 12.35
CA SER A 94 4.13 6.97 12.24
C SER A 94 3.53 7.46 10.92
N TRP A 95 3.76 6.68 9.84
CA TRP A 95 3.23 6.91 8.51
C TRP A 95 2.72 5.61 7.90
N SER A 96 1.56 5.70 7.26
CA SER A 96 1.04 4.67 6.38
C SER A 96 0.90 5.24 4.98
N GLY A 97 1.27 4.47 3.97
CA GLY A 97 1.24 4.89 2.58
C GLY A 97 0.68 3.80 1.69
N ILE A 98 -0.09 4.22 0.69
CA ILE A 98 -0.63 3.36 -0.36
C ILE A 98 -0.22 4.00 -1.69
N ILE A 99 0.43 3.21 -2.54
CA ILE A 99 0.68 3.61 -3.92
C ILE A 99 -0.33 2.87 -4.79
N PHE A 100 -1.22 3.61 -5.44
CA PHE A 100 -2.23 3.03 -6.31
C PHE A 100 -1.62 2.72 -7.68
N LEU A 101 -1.76 1.46 -8.10
CA LEU A 101 -1.46 1.00 -9.46
C LEU A 101 -2.73 0.60 -10.22
N THR A 102 -3.89 0.85 -9.63
CA THR A 102 -5.21 0.51 -10.19
C THR A 102 -5.54 1.45 -11.35
N LEU A 103 -6.17 0.93 -12.40
CA LEU A 103 -6.66 1.76 -13.51
C LEU A 103 -7.91 2.51 -13.08
N ASP A 104 -8.11 3.70 -13.62
CA ASP A 104 -9.26 4.56 -13.30
C ASP A 104 -10.60 3.81 -13.47
N GLU A 105 -10.75 3.01 -14.54
CA GLU A 105 -11.96 2.21 -14.76
C GLU A 105 -12.23 1.15 -13.68
N HIS A 106 -11.22 0.78 -12.89
CA HIS A 106 -11.32 -0.20 -11.81
C HIS A 106 -11.42 0.46 -10.43
N CYS A 107 -11.30 1.78 -10.33
CA CYS A 107 -11.46 2.54 -9.09
C CYS A 107 -12.95 2.74 -8.78
N GLN A 108 -13.60 1.70 -8.26
CA GLN A 108 -15.04 1.67 -7.99
C GLN A 108 -15.42 2.07 -6.55
N ASP A 109 -14.44 2.39 -5.71
CA ASP A 109 -14.64 2.82 -4.31
C ASP A 109 -13.66 3.95 -3.94
N ASP A 110 -13.93 4.60 -2.81
CA ASP A 110 -13.12 5.70 -2.28
C ASP A 110 -12.25 5.29 -1.09
N ILE A 111 -11.26 6.14 -0.77
CA ILE A 111 -10.52 6.11 0.49
C ILE A 111 -11.08 7.19 1.44
N GLY A 112 -11.48 6.78 2.65
CA GLY A 112 -12.01 7.67 3.67
C GLY A 112 -10.96 8.01 4.74
N PHE A 113 -10.73 9.30 4.99
CA PHE A 113 -9.94 9.77 6.12
C PHE A 113 -10.87 10.38 7.18
N TYR A 114 -10.80 9.88 8.40
CA TYR A 114 -11.69 10.24 9.50
C TYR A 114 -10.93 10.99 10.58
N ARG A 115 -11.60 11.97 11.21
CA ARG A 115 -11.09 12.71 12.37
C ARG A 115 -11.84 12.24 13.62
N HIS A 116 -11.13 12.12 14.74
CA HIS A 116 -11.72 11.95 16.07
C HIS A 116 -12.44 13.22 16.56
#